data_AF-A0A9P1EH06-F1
#
_entry.id   AF-A0A9P1EH06-F1
#
_cell.length_a   1.000
_cell.length_b   1.000
_cell.length_c   1.000
_cell.angle_alpha   90.00
_cell.angle_beta   90.00
_cell.angle_gamma   90.00
#
_symmetry.space_group_name_H-M   'P 1'
#
loop_
_entity.id
_entity.type
_entity.pdbx_description
1 polymer ?
#
loop_
_entity_poly.entity_id
_entity_poly.type
_entity_poly.pdbx_seq_one_letter_code
_entity_poly.pdbx_strand_id
1 'polypeptide(L)'
;MSITGLISRLLWKEEVIEEELEEAAKVESIWIFPIKSCRWISVSQAPVTPTGFRWDRLWMVVNSSGRACTQRVHPKLALVEVALPPEAFRDNWEPHRGSFLEVRASGMNVLKVPLIEPSTLSDGVSVWGWTGAALDEGDEAAEWFTQYLEQPSRLVRFQEASQIRPADPKYAAGHNIKFTDSYPIHLASQKSLDALNEKLEEPVPMNRFRPNILVDGCAAYAEDFWKVIKINGLKFDTAQLCERCKVPRFNQETAEMGSEPNQTLAKFRSIETLHPDNKQRGKIYFGQFFVCGEGHVQAKNKTIKVGDPVYVLKMVSSYKDVPF
;
A
#
# COMPACT_ATOMS: atom_id res chain seq x y z
N MET A 1 41.85 -41.37 22.54
CA MET A 1 42.29 -40.40 23.57
C MET A 1 43.30 -39.47 22.92
N SER A 2 43.31 -38.14 22.99
CA SER A 2 42.41 -37.09 23.50
C SER A 2 43.22 -35.79 23.36
N ILE A 3 42.64 -34.71 22.80
CA ILE A 3 42.82 -33.27 23.18
C ILE A 3 44.25 -32.68 22.96
N THR A 4 44.57 -31.61 22.24
CA THR A 4 44.14 -30.17 22.18
C THR A 4 45.05 -29.54 21.09
N GLY A 5 44.66 -28.52 20.31
CA GLY A 5 44.51 -27.15 20.78
C GLY A 5 44.35 -26.15 19.63
N LEU A 6 43.39 -25.26 19.85
CA LEU A 6 42.96 -24.04 19.17
C LEU A 6 43.89 -23.41 18.10
N ILE A 7 43.35 -23.25 16.89
CA ILE A 7 43.53 -22.01 16.13
C ILE A 7 42.14 -21.40 15.96
N SER A 8 41.93 -20.30 16.69
CA SER A 8 40.75 -19.46 16.66
C SER A 8 40.48 -18.99 15.23
N ARG A 9 39.38 -19.47 14.64
CA ARG A 9 38.77 -18.86 13.46
C ARG A 9 38.36 -17.44 13.83
N LEU A 10 39.01 -16.46 13.22
CA LEU A 10 38.49 -15.11 13.07
C LEU A 10 37.16 -15.20 12.32
N LEU A 11 36.09 -15.41 13.08
CA LEU A 11 34.74 -15.06 12.69
C LEU A 11 34.72 -13.52 12.67
N TRP A 12 34.88 -12.96 11.48
CA TRP A 12 34.46 -11.60 11.19
C TRP A 12 32.95 -11.57 11.46
N LYS A 13 32.59 -11.15 12.68
CA LYS A 13 31.26 -10.61 12.94
C LYS A 13 31.13 -9.38 12.06
N GLU A 14 30.28 -9.47 11.03
CA GLU A 14 29.60 -8.30 10.48
C GLU A 14 28.63 -7.77 11.56
N GLU A 15 29.17 -7.27 12.66
CA GLU A 15 28.49 -6.25 13.46
C GLU A 15 28.77 -4.95 12.72
N VAL A 16 27.92 -4.66 11.72
CA VAL A 16 27.75 -3.29 11.26
C VAL A 16 27.34 -2.50 12.50
N ILE A 17 28.28 -1.71 13.01
CA ILE A 17 28.07 -0.79 14.10
C ILE A 17 26.91 0.10 13.66
N GLU A 18 25.82 0.13 14.42
CA GLU A 18 24.61 0.95 14.16
C GLU A 18 24.89 2.47 14.27
N GLU A 19 26.15 2.87 14.40
CA GLU A 19 26.59 4.25 14.50
C GLU A 19 26.87 4.80 13.09
N GLU A 20 26.12 5.86 12.74
CA GLU A 20 26.22 6.70 11.53
C GLU A 20 25.43 6.26 10.27
N LEU A 21 24.22 5.73 10.42
CA LEU A 21 23.24 5.85 9.33
C LEU A 21 22.65 7.27 9.34
N GLU A 22 22.98 8.07 8.34
CA GLU A 22 22.35 9.38 8.12
C GLU A 22 20.87 9.22 7.74
N GLU A 23 20.03 10.12 8.25
CA GLU A 23 18.61 10.20 7.91
C GLU A 23 18.48 10.59 6.43
N ALA A 24 17.89 9.70 5.62
CA ALA A 24 17.72 9.95 4.19
C ALA A 24 16.42 10.71 3.88
N ALA A 25 15.42 10.56 4.74
CA ALA A 25 14.12 11.21 4.66
C ALA A 25 13.38 11.06 5.99
N LYS A 26 12.20 11.67 6.09
CA LYS A 26 11.29 11.58 7.24
C LYS A 26 9.88 11.23 6.80
N VAL A 27 9.17 10.41 7.56
CA VAL A 27 7.75 10.11 7.30
C VAL A 27 6.92 11.36 7.53
N GLU A 28 6.33 11.90 6.45
CA GLU A 28 5.50 13.10 6.49
C GLU A 28 4.02 12.77 6.71
N SER A 29 3.53 11.72 6.08
CA SER A 29 2.12 11.31 6.20
C SER A 29 1.95 9.80 6.04
N ILE A 30 0.95 9.27 6.75
CA ILE A 30 0.55 7.87 6.66
C ILE A 30 -0.93 7.81 6.25
N TRP A 31 -1.21 6.99 5.24
CA TRP A 31 -2.54 6.79 4.69
C TRP A 31 -2.92 5.32 4.63
N ILE A 32 -4.10 5.03 5.17
CA ILE A 32 -4.72 3.71 5.16
C ILE A 32 -5.93 3.77 4.24
N PHE A 33 -6.13 2.77 3.40
CA PHE A 33 -7.26 2.68 2.48
C PHE A 33 -8.05 1.41 2.80
N PRO A 34 -8.92 1.43 3.84
CA PRO A 34 -9.50 0.19 4.36
C PRO A 34 -10.29 -0.59 3.32
N ILE A 35 -11.14 0.12 2.56
CA ILE A 35 -11.87 -0.45 1.44
C ILE A 35 -11.11 -0.14 0.15
N LYS A 36 -10.80 -1.19 -0.62
CA LYS A 36 -10.17 -1.07 -1.94
C LYS A 36 -10.94 -0.05 -2.78
N SER A 37 -10.21 0.88 -3.40
CA SER A 37 -10.76 1.95 -4.26
C SER A 37 -11.52 3.07 -3.54
N CYS A 38 -11.76 2.99 -2.24
CA CYS A 38 -12.38 4.08 -1.48
C CYS A 38 -11.35 5.12 -1.00
N ARG A 39 -11.84 6.18 -0.34
CA ARG A 39 -11.03 7.25 0.21
C ARG A 39 -10.13 6.73 1.34
N TRP A 40 -9.03 7.43 1.57
CA TRP A 40 -8.06 7.09 2.62
C TRP A 40 -8.49 7.65 3.97
N ILE A 41 -7.86 7.13 5.02
CA ILE A 41 -7.81 7.70 6.36
C ILE A 41 -6.37 8.18 6.58
N SER A 42 -6.20 9.43 6.99
CA SER A 42 -4.90 9.94 7.45
C SER A 42 -4.73 9.64 8.93
N VAL A 43 -3.59 9.07 9.30
CA VAL A 43 -3.30 8.63 10.66
C VAL A 43 -1.91 9.10 11.09
N SER A 44 -1.74 9.34 12.38
CA SER A 44 -0.43 9.71 12.95
C SER A 44 0.49 8.50 13.13
N GLN A 45 -0.07 7.30 13.12
CA GLN A 45 0.67 6.04 13.25
C GLN A 45 -0.10 4.88 12.64
N ALA A 46 0.60 3.83 12.22
CA ALA A 46 0.00 2.61 11.69
C ALA A 46 0.81 1.36 12.07
N PRO A 47 0.18 0.33 12.66
CA PRO A 47 0.80 -0.96 12.86
C PRO A 47 1.06 -1.67 11.53
N VAL A 48 2.24 -2.26 11.39
CA VAL A 48 2.70 -3.02 10.22
C VAL A 48 2.46 -4.51 10.45
N THR A 49 1.87 -5.17 9.45
CA THR A 49 1.65 -6.61 9.36
C THR A 49 2.47 -7.18 8.18
N PRO A 50 2.58 -8.52 8.04
CA PRO A 50 3.21 -9.12 6.87
C PRO A 50 2.57 -8.71 5.53
N THR A 51 1.31 -8.29 5.55
CA THR A 51 0.49 -7.95 4.37
C THR A 51 0.30 -6.44 4.17
N GLY A 52 1.01 -5.60 4.94
CA GLY A 52 1.02 -4.14 4.80
C GLY A 52 0.63 -3.45 6.10
N PHE A 53 0.10 -2.23 6.03
CA PHE A 53 -0.49 -1.65 7.23
C PHE A 53 -1.75 -2.38 7.66
N ARG A 54 -1.99 -2.43 8.97
CA ARG A 54 -3.24 -2.92 9.54
C ARG A 54 -4.41 -2.17 8.89
N TRP A 55 -5.48 -2.92 8.60
CA TRP A 55 -6.69 -2.46 7.91
C TRP A 55 -6.54 -2.11 6.44
N ASP A 56 -5.32 -1.92 5.92
CA ASP A 56 -5.13 -1.47 4.55
C ASP A 56 -5.62 -2.51 3.53
N ARG A 57 -6.52 -2.07 2.63
CA ARG A 57 -7.23 -2.88 1.63
C ARG A 57 -7.71 -4.23 2.19
N LEU A 58 -8.20 -4.24 3.42
CA LEU A 58 -8.78 -5.43 4.05
C LEU A 58 -10.19 -5.70 3.50
N TRP A 59 -10.90 -4.66 3.07
CA TRP A 59 -12.22 -4.75 2.46
C TRP A 59 -12.19 -4.46 0.95
N MET A 60 -13.19 -4.98 0.24
CA MET A 60 -13.39 -4.75 -1.18
C MET A 60 -14.87 -4.84 -1.53
N VAL A 61 -15.33 -3.99 -2.44
CA VAL A 61 -16.67 -4.10 -3.03
C VAL A 61 -16.58 -5.05 -4.23
N VAL A 62 -17.52 -5.98 -4.33
CA VAL A 62 -17.65 -6.92 -5.45
C VAL A 62 -19.03 -6.79 -6.09
N ASN A 63 -19.12 -7.07 -7.38
CA ASN A 63 -20.40 -7.14 -8.09
C ASN A 63 -21.09 -8.51 -7.88
N SER A 64 -22.24 -8.72 -8.52
CA SER A 64 -22.98 -10.00 -8.49
C SER A 64 -22.20 -11.23 -8.97
N SER A 65 -21.11 -11.05 -9.72
CA SER A 65 -20.24 -12.15 -10.17
C SER A 65 -19.01 -12.33 -9.27
N GLY A 66 -18.97 -11.72 -8.08
CA GLY A 66 -17.83 -11.77 -7.15
C GLY A 66 -16.60 -10.98 -7.62
N ARG A 67 -16.69 -10.21 -8.72
CA ARG A 67 -15.56 -9.47 -9.28
C ARG A 67 -15.40 -8.12 -8.60
N ALA A 68 -14.16 -7.78 -8.26
CA ALA A 68 -13.81 -6.49 -7.67
C ALA A 68 -14.35 -5.28 -8.45
N CYS A 69 -15.12 -4.43 -7.76
CA CYS A 69 -15.45 -3.08 -8.19
C CYS A 69 -14.27 -2.15 -7.85
N THR A 70 -13.72 -1.45 -8.84
CA THR A 70 -12.56 -0.56 -8.62
C THR A 70 -12.77 0.82 -9.21
N GLN A 71 -11.99 1.83 -8.79
CA GLN A 71 -12.04 3.18 -9.38
C GLN A 71 -11.84 3.19 -10.90
N ARG A 72 -11.22 2.14 -11.46
CA ARG A 72 -11.05 2.00 -12.91
C ARG A 72 -12.37 1.84 -13.65
N VAL A 73 -13.41 1.35 -12.99
CA VAL A 73 -14.76 1.13 -13.56
C VAL A 73 -15.80 2.00 -12.85
N HIS A 74 -15.65 2.21 -11.54
CA HIS A 74 -16.53 3.03 -10.71
C HIS A 74 -15.73 4.15 -10.02
N PRO A 75 -15.39 5.25 -10.73
CA PRO A 75 -14.62 6.36 -10.16
C PRO A 75 -15.27 6.97 -8.90
N LYS A 76 -16.60 6.94 -8.81
CA LYS A 76 -17.38 7.37 -7.63
C LYS A 76 -16.96 6.69 -6.32
N LEU A 77 -16.29 5.54 -6.37
CA LEU A 77 -15.71 4.92 -5.17
C LEU A 77 -14.69 5.85 -4.49
N ALA A 78 -13.99 6.73 -5.23
CA ALA A 78 -13.09 7.71 -4.64
C ALA A 78 -13.76 8.67 -3.64
N LEU A 79 -15.07 8.89 -3.80
CA LEU A 79 -15.89 9.78 -2.97
C LEU A 79 -16.47 9.09 -1.74
N VAL A 80 -16.32 7.77 -1.63
CA VAL A 80 -16.76 7.01 -0.47
C VAL A 80 -15.77 7.24 0.66
N GLU A 81 -16.19 8.01 1.65
CA GLU A 81 -15.43 8.28 2.86
C GLU A 81 -15.51 7.08 3.81
N VAL A 82 -14.40 6.81 4.48
CA VAL A 82 -14.24 5.68 5.38
C VAL A 82 -13.62 6.19 6.66
N ALA A 83 -14.13 5.77 7.81
CA ALA A 83 -13.56 6.07 9.12
C ALA A 83 -13.43 4.80 9.96
N LEU A 84 -12.38 4.76 10.78
CA LEU A 84 -12.13 3.73 11.79
C LEU A 84 -11.94 4.43 13.15
N PRO A 85 -12.22 3.74 14.26
CA PRO A 85 -11.93 4.28 15.59
C PRO A 85 -10.44 4.62 15.72
N PRO A 86 -10.04 5.76 16.31
CA PRO A 86 -8.63 6.14 16.42
C PRO A 86 -7.75 5.07 17.10
N GLU A 87 -8.30 4.34 18.07
CA GLU A 87 -7.66 3.24 18.76
C GLU A 87 -7.35 2.03 17.86
N ALA A 88 -8.03 1.89 16.72
CA ALA A 88 -7.78 0.80 15.76
C ALA A 88 -6.38 0.83 15.15
N PHE A 89 -5.70 1.98 15.24
CA PHE A 89 -4.32 2.18 14.78
C PHE A 89 -3.29 2.10 15.92
N ARG A 90 -3.69 1.65 17.12
CA ARG A 90 -2.76 1.33 18.20
C ARG A 90 -2.30 -0.12 18.08
N ASP A 91 -1.06 -0.37 18.47
CA ASP A 91 -0.54 -1.72 18.57
C ASP A 91 -1.33 -2.52 19.62
N ASN A 92 -1.58 -3.81 19.37
CA ASN A 92 -2.33 -4.73 20.23
C ASN A 92 -3.78 -4.32 20.59
N TRP A 93 -4.37 -3.33 19.92
CA TRP A 93 -5.81 -3.07 20.07
C TRP A 93 -6.62 -4.17 19.36
N GLU A 94 -7.71 -4.63 19.96
CA GLU A 94 -8.62 -5.60 19.33
C GLU A 94 -10.04 -5.03 19.23
N PRO A 95 -10.75 -5.30 18.12
CA PRO A 95 -12.13 -4.85 17.99
C PRO A 95 -13.03 -5.52 19.03
N HIS A 96 -14.02 -4.76 19.50
CA HIS A 96 -15.10 -5.26 20.36
C HIS A 96 -16.45 -5.02 19.69
N ARG A 97 -17.55 -5.49 20.31
CA ARG A 97 -18.92 -5.37 19.75
C ARG A 97 -19.38 -3.95 19.41
N GLY A 98 -18.69 -2.93 19.91
CA GLY A 98 -18.99 -1.52 19.65
C GLY A 98 -18.05 -0.84 18.66
N SER A 99 -17.12 -1.59 18.05
CA SER A 99 -16.15 -1.06 17.11
C SER A 99 -16.67 -1.22 15.68
N PHE A 100 -16.73 -0.12 14.93
CA PHE A 100 -17.29 -0.10 13.58
C PHE A 100 -16.35 0.59 12.59
N LEU A 101 -16.32 0.08 11.37
CA LEU A 101 -15.92 0.83 10.18
C LEU A 101 -17.15 1.66 9.76
N GLU A 102 -17.01 2.98 9.71
CA GLU A 102 -18.07 3.85 9.19
C GLU A 102 -17.82 4.19 7.73
N VAL A 103 -18.85 4.06 6.91
CA VAL A 103 -18.81 4.36 5.47
C VAL A 103 -19.84 5.44 5.17
N ARG A 104 -19.41 6.49 4.45
CA ARG A 104 -20.22 7.68 4.15
C ARG A 104 -20.08 8.06 2.69
N ALA A 105 -21.17 8.54 2.11
CA ALA A 105 -21.18 9.16 0.79
C ALA A 105 -22.33 10.16 0.71
N SER A 106 -22.23 11.12 -0.22
CA SER A 106 -23.28 12.13 -0.43
C SER A 106 -24.61 11.48 -0.80
N GLY A 107 -25.69 11.90 -0.14
CA GLY A 107 -27.04 11.36 -0.35
C GLY A 107 -27.29 9.97 0.24
N MET A 108 -26.35 9.40 0.99
CA MET A 108 -26.46 8.08 1.61
C MET A 108 -26.51 8.20 3.13
N ASN A 109 -27.25 7.30 3.79
CA ASN A 109 -27.15 7.12 5.24
C ASN A 109 -25.76 6.58 5.62
N VAL A 110 -25.32 6.84 6.85
CA VAL A 110 -24.05 6.28 7.36
C VAL A 110 -24.20 4.77 7.52
N LEU A 111 -23.36 4.00 6.84
CA LEU A 111 -23.27 2.56 7.03
C LEU A 111 -22.26 2.27 8.16
N LYS A 112 -22.63 1.41 9.09
CA LYS A 112 -21.75 0.92 10.16
C LYS A 112 -21.47 -0.56 9.98
N VAL A 113 -20.26 -0.90 9.57
CA VAL A 113 -19.81 -2.28 9.39
C VAL A 113 -19.09 -2.73 10.66
N PRO A 114 -19.58 -3.75 11.40
CA PRO A 114 -18.90 -4.22 12.62
C PRO A 114 -17.47 -4.67 12.35
N LEU A 115 -16.52 -4.27 13.20
CA LEU A 115 -15.12 -4.72 13.05
C LEU A 115 -14.89 -6.14 13.59
N ILE A 116 -15.83 -6.67 14.37
CA ILE A 116 -15.90 -8.10 14.65
C ILE A 116 -16.13 -8.84 13.33
N GLU A 117 -15.35 -9.89 13.07
CA GLU A 117 -15.47 -10.67 11.84
C GLU A 117 -16.86 -11.30 11.72
N PRO A 118 -17.52 -11.17 10.56
CA PRO A 118 -18.73 -11.92 10.31
C PRO A 118 -18.40 -13.39 10.07
N SER A 119 -19.40 -14.26 10.20
CA SER A 119 -19.24 -15.71 9.99
C SER A 119 -19.59 -16.16 8.57
N THR A 120 -20.26 -15.29 7.79
CA THR A 120 -20.78 -15.65 6.47
C THR A 120 -19.66 -15.53 5.43
N LEU A 121 -19.59 -16.51 4.53
CA LEU A 121 -18.62 -16.54 3.44
C LEU A 121 -19.28 -16.16 2.11
N SER A 122 -18.49 -15.50 1.26
CA SER A 122 -18.76 -15.25 -0.14
C SER A 122 -17.67 -15.94 -0.96
N ASP A 123 -18.04 -16.98 -1.68
CA ASP A 123 -17.14 -17.72 -2.56
C ASP A 123 -17.02 -17.06 -3.94
N GLY A 124 -15.95 -17.39 -4.67
CA GLY A 124 -15.76 -16.91 -6.05
C GLY A 124 -15.40 -15.42 -6.14
N VAL A 125 -14.93 -14.81 -5.04
CA VAL A 125 -14.43 -13.44 -5.04
C VAL A 125 -13.15 -13.37 -5.84
N SER A 126 -13.05 -12.44 -6.79
CA SER A 126 -11.91 -12.32 -7.70
C SER A 126 -11.34 -10.92 -7.84
N VAL A 127 -10.01 -10.83 -7.88
CA VAL A 127 -9.25 -9.60 -8.10
C VAL A 127 -7.88 -9.91 -8.72
N TRP A 128 -7.55 -9.26 -9.84
CA TRP A 128 -6.26 -9.40 -10.53
C TRP A 128 -5.80 -10.85 -10.77
N GLY A 129 -6.71 -11.72 -11.22
CA GLY A 129 -6.42 -13.13 -11.50
C GLY A 129 -6.43 -14.05 -10.27
N TRP A 130 -6.41 -13.49 -9.06
CA TRP A 130 -6.70 -14.26 -7.85
C TRP A 130 -8.20 -14.49 -7.72
N THR A 131 -8.59 -15.69 -7.27
CA THR A 131 -9.96 -16.06 -6.91
C THR A 131 -9.94 -16.85 -5.61
N GLY A 132 -10.86 -16.57 -4.69
CA GLY A 132 -10.96 -17.26 -3.42
C GLY A 132 -12.25 -16.93 -2.67
N ALA A 133 -12.29 -17.29 -1.40
CA ALA A 133 -13.39 -16.93 -0.50
C ALA A 133 -13.09 -15.60 0.21
N ALA A 134 -14.13 -14.90 0.64
CA ALA A 134 -14.02 -13.74 1.52
C ALA A 134 -15.17 -13.74 2.53
N LEU A 135 -15.02 -13.01 3.62
CA LEU A 135 -16.08 -12.82 4.59
C LEU A 135 -17.09 -11.80 4.06
N ASP A 136 -18.37 -12.13 4.08
CA ASP A 136 -19.46 -11.28 3.62
C ASP A 136 -19.93 -10.34 4.76
N GLU A 137 -19.98 -9.04 4.51
CA GLU A 137 -20.35 -8.03 5.51
C GLU A 137 -21.86 -7.87 5.71
N GLY A 138 -22.66 -8.70 5.03
CA GLY A 138 -24.10 -8.78 5.22
C GLY A 138 -24.92 -7.87 4.31
N ASP A 139 -26.24 -8.05 4.40
CA ASP A 139 -27.18 -7.46 3.44
C ASP A 139 -27.32 -5.95 3.58
N GLU A 140 -27.12 -5.38 4.78
CA GLU A 140 -27.11 -3.92 4.97
C GLU A 140 -25.97 -3.26 4.18
N ALA A 141 -24.76 -3.84 4.24
CA ALA A 141 -23.63 -3.35 3.46
C ALA A 141 -23.85 -3.57 1.95
N ALA A 142 -24.43 -4.71 1.57
CA ALA A 142 -24.77 -5.00 0.17
C ALA A 142 -25.80 -4.00 -0.39
N GLU A 143 -26.87 -3.72 0.34
CA GLU A 143 -27.90 -2.74 -0.04
C GLU A 143 -27.30 -1.35 -0.20
N TRP A 144 -26.47 -0.93 0.77
CA TRP A 144 -25.81 0.37 0.71
C TRP A 144 -24.94 0.55 -0.54
N PHE A 145 -24.05 -0.41 -0.84
CA PHE A 145 -23.21 -0.33 -2.03
C PHE A 145 -23.99 -0.55 -3.32
N THR A 146 -25.07 -1.34 -3.28
CA THR A 146 -25.96 -1.53 -4.43
C THR A 146 -26.67 -0.24 -4.81
N GLN A 147 -27.21 0.46 -3.82
CA GLN A 147 -27.84 1.76 -4.01
C GLN A 147 -26.82 2.81 -4.50
N TYR A 148 -25.63 2.89 -3.88
CA TYR A 148 -24.64 3.89 -4.23
C TYR A 148 -24.03 3.69 -5.63
N LEU A 149 -23.79 2.43 -6.03
CA LEU A 149 -23.20 2.10 -7.33
C LEU A 149 -24.23 1.85 -8.43
N GLU A 150 -25.53 1.86 -8.09
CA GLU A 150 -26.65 1.58 -8.99
C GLU A 150 -26.51 0.20 -9.68
N GLN A 151 -25.90 -0.76 -9.00
CA GLN A 151 -25.70 -2.13 -9.49
C GLN A 151 -25.58 -3.12 -8.33
N PRO A 152 -26.05 -4.37 -8.46
CA PRO A 152 -25.91 -5.38 -7.41
C PRO A 152 -24.47 -5.54 -6.96
N SER A 153 -24.21 -5.20 -5.69
CA SER A 153 -22.88 -5.13 -5.10
C SER A 153 -22.88 -5.63 -3.67
N ARG A 154 -21.77 -6.23 -3.22
CA ARG A 154 -21.56 -6.65 -1.83
C ARG A 154 -20.22 -6.14 -1.32
N LEU A 155 -20.15 -5.84 -0.02
CA LEU A 155 -18.89 -5.56 0.65
C LEU A 155 -18.35 -6.87 1.23
N VAL A 156 -17.09 -7.18 0.93
CA VAL A 156 -16.40 -8.35 1.46
C VAL A 156 -15.11 -7.98 2.17
N ARG A 157 -14.71 -8.80 3.14
CA ARG A 157 -13.47 -8.68 3.93
C ARG A 157 -12.57 -9.88 3.67
N PHE A 158 -11.27 -9.62 3.50
CA PHE A 158 -10.30 -10.69 3.25
C PHE A 158 -10.23 -11.61 4.48
N GLN A 159 -10.36 -12.92 4.28
CA GLN A 159 -10.33 -13.89 5.37
C GLN A 159 -8.88 -14.32 5.66
N GLU A 160 -8.16 -13.53 6.44
CA GLU A 160 -6.73 -13.75 6.73
C GLU A 160 -6.43 -15.11 7.39
N ALA A 161 -7.41 -15.70 8.08
CA ALA A 161 -7.26 -16.99 8.74
C ALA A 161 -7.14 -18.20 7.80
N SER A 162 -7.66 -18.11 6.56
CA SER A 162 -7.74 -19.26 5.64
C SER A 162 -7.28 -18.96 4.22
N GLN A 163 -7.26 -17.69 3.82
CA GLN A 163 -6.95 -17.29 2.45
C GLN A 163 -5.51 -16.80 2.33
N ILE A 164 -4.87 -17.22 1.25
CA ILE A 164 -3.53 -16.81 0.87
C ILE A 164 -3.62 -16.19 -0.52
N ARG A 165 -3.10 -14.96 -0.66
CA ARG A 165 -2.91 -14.32 -1.94
C ARG A 165 -1.46 -13.87 -2.04
N PRO A 166 -0.60 -14.63 -2.75
CA PRO A 166 0.80 -14.28 -2.91
C PRO A 166 0.96 -12.95 -3.66
N ALA A 167 1.98 -12.17 -3.27
CA ALA A 167 2.53 -11.12 -4.12
C ALA A 167 3.26 -11.76 -5.32
N ASP A 168 3.66 -10.95 -6.32
CA ASP A 168 4.45 -11.46 -7.44
C ASP A 168 5.79 -12.05 -6.92
N PRO A 169 6.01 -13.37 -7.05
CA PRO A 169 7.18 -14.04 -6.50
C PRO A 169 8.48 -13.59 -7.15
N LYS A 170 8.44 -12.95 -8.33
CA LYS A 170 9.62 -12.37 -8.96
C LYS A 170 10.28 -11.28 -8.09
N TYR A 171 9.46 -10.55 -7.34
CA TYR A 171 9.89 -9.36 -6.60
C TYR A 171 9.70 -9.49 -5.09
N ALA A 172 8.79 -10.38 -4.66
CA ALA A 172 8.37 -10.49 -3.28
C ALA A 172 8.04 -11.96 -2.91
N ALA A 173 8.94 -12.89 -3.26
CA ALA A 173 8.78 -14.30 -2.90
C ALA A 173 8.52 -14.46 -1.39
N GLY A 174 7.54 -15.31 -1.03
CA GLY A 174 7.16 -15.54 0.37
C GLY A 174 6.19 -14.52 0.95
N HIS A 175 5.99 -13.36 0.32
CA HIS A 175 5.06 -12.35 0.80
C HIS A 175 3.64 -12.56 0.27
N ASN A 176 2.68 -12.25 1.14
CA ASN A 176 1.25 -12.25 0.82
C ASN A 176 0.70 -10.83 0.83
N ILE A 177 -0.43 -10.66 0.16
CA ILE A 177 -1.21 -9.44 0.09
C ILE A 177 -2.68 -9.73 0.37
N LYS A 178 -3.45 -8.70 0.72
CA LYS A 178 -4.92 -8.76 0.83
C LYS A 178 -5.56 -8.32 -0.47
N PHE A 179 -6.49 -7.35 -0.47
CA PHE A 179 -7.07 -6.78 -1.69
C PHE A 179 -6.27 -5.60 -2.28
N THR A 180 -5.00 -5.40 -1.91
CA THR A 180 -4.12 -4.43 -2.60
C THR A 180 -3.90 -4.82 -4.07
N ASP A 181 -3.36 -3.93 -4.90
CA ASP A 181 -3.11 -4.26 -6.31
C ASP A 181 -1.93 -5.24 -6.44
N SER A 182 -0.77 -4.89 -5.87
CA SER A 182 0.49 -5.62 -6.12
C SER A 182 1.30 -5.93 -4.86
N TYR A 183 1.51 -4.95 -3.95
CA TYR A 183 2.38 -5.13 -2.78
C TYR A 183 1.83 -4.48 -1.50
N PRO A 184 2.35 -4.90 -0.33
CA PRO A 184 1.94 -4.43 1.00
C PRO A 184 2.04 -2.92 1.24
N ILE A 185 3.14 -2.27 0.83
CA ILE A 185 3.41 -0.86 1.13
C ILE A 185 3.78 -0.13 -0.15
N HIS A 186 3.08 0.98 -0.42
CA HIS A 186 3.44 1.94 -1.45
C HIS A 186 4.01 3.21 -0.80
N LEU A 187 5.21 3.61 -1.19
CA LEU A 187 5.88 4.81 -0.70
C LEU A 187 6.11 5.79 -1.85
N ALA A 188 5.94 7.09 -1.60
CA ALA A 188 6.31 8.15 -2.53
C ALA A 188 6.92 9.32 -1.75
N SER A 189 7.73 10.15 -2.42
CA SER A 189 8.29 11.36 -1.80
C SER A 189 7.54 12.64 -2.21
N GLN A 190 7.52 13.63 -1.32
CA GLN A 190 6.97 14.95 -1.59
C GLN A 190 7.77 15.64 -2.71
N LYS A 191 9.10 15.50 -2.73
CA LYS A 191 9.94 16.05 -3.81
C LYS A 191 9.69 15.42 -5.18
N SER A 192 9.33 14.15 -5.26
CA SER A 192 8.86 13.54 -6.52
C SER A 192 7.56 14.17 -7.03
N LEU A 193 6.63 14.50 -6.12
CA LEU A 193 5.39 15.18 -6.47
C LEU A 193 5.64 16.62 -6.90
N ASP A 194 6.47 17.36 -6.16
CA ASP A 194 6.84 18.73 -6.48
C ASP A 194 7.44 18.80 -7.91
N ALA A 195 8.41 17.93 -8.21
CA ALA A 195 9.05 17.87 -9.53
C ALA A 195 8.10 17.47 -10.68
N LEU A 196 7.04 16.70 -10.37
CA LEU A 196 5.98 16.42 -11.33
C LEU A 196 5.08 17.64 -11.53
N ASN A 197 4.67 18.29 -10.44
CA ASN A 197 3.79 19.45 -10.45
C ASN A 197 4.41 20.66 -11.16
N GLU A 198 5.73 20.83 -11.12
CA GLU A 198 6.45 21.83 -11.93
C GLU A 198 6.28 21.63 -13.45
N LYS A 199 5.89 20.43 -13.89
CA LYS A 199 5.69 20.09 -15.30
C LYS A 199 4.22 20.05 -15.72
N LEU A 200 3.30 20.23 -14.77
CA LEU A 200 1.86 20.23 -14.99
C LEU A 200 1.35 21.65 -15.12
N GLU A 201 0.35 21.85 -15.98
CA GLU A 201 -0.38 23.13 -16.05
C GLU A 201 -1.16 23.38 -14.76
N GLU A 202 -1.81 22.34 -14.24
CA GLU A 202 -2.49 22.34 -12.95
C GLU A 202 -1.85 21.31 -12.01
N PRO A 203 -1.29 21.74 -10.86
CA PRO A 203 -0.74 20.83 -9.87
C PRO A 203 -1.77 19.83 -9.37
N VAL A 204 -1.34 18.58 -9.15
CA VAL A 204 -2.17 17.53 -8.58
C VAL A 204 -1.72 17.17 -7.16
N PRO A 205 -2.66 16.81 -6.26
CA PRO A 205 -2.32 16.34 -4.92
C PRO A 205 -1.80 14.91 -4.90
N MET A 206 -1.03 14.55 -3.85
CA MET A 206 -0.49 13.19 -3.66
C MET A 206 -1.58 12.11 -3.59
N ASN A 207 -2.81 12.49 -3.20
CA ASN A 207 -3.93 11.56 -3.08
C ASN A 207 -4.28 10.84 -4.40
N ARG A 208 -3.89 11.40 -5.57
CA ARG A 208 -4.02 10.74 -6.88
C ARG A 208 -3.19 9.46 -6.98
N PHE A 209 -2.05 9.41 -6.28
CA PHE A 209 -1.11 8.30 -6.33
C PHE A 209 -1.36 7.23 -5.27
N ARG A 210 -2.11 7.58 -4.22
CA ARG A 210 -2.56 6.68 -3.15
C ARG A 210 -1.41 5.89 -2.47
N PRO A 211 -0.27 6.52 -2.11
CA PRO A 211 0.75 5.84 -1.31
C PRO A 211 0.23 5.59 0.11
N ASN A 212 0.83 4.62 0.77
CA ASN A 212 0.65 4.38 2.20
C ASN A 212 1.53 5.29 3.05
N ILE A 213 2.75 5.57 2.56
CA ILE A 213 3.74 6.40 3.24
C ILE A 213 4.14 7.52 2.29
N LEU A 214 3.97 8.75 2.73
CA LEU A 214 4.61 9.93 2.13
C LEU A 214 5.84 10.27 2.96
N VAL A 215 6.96 10.53 2.28
CA VAL A 215 8.20 10.98 2.92
C VAL A 215 8.65 12.32 2.35
N ASP A 216 9.38 13.10 3.14
CA ASP A 216 10.05 14.33 2.69
C ASP A 216 11.50 14.37 3.19
N GLY A 217 12.30 15.30 2.68
CA GLY A 217 13.70 15.48 3.04
C GLY A 217 14.70 14.75 2.12
N CYS A 218 14.23 14.10 1.06
CA CYS A 218 15.07 13.48 0.03
C CYS A 218 14.98 14.23 -1.31
N ALA A 219 15.93 13.98 -2.22
CA ALA A 219 15.86 14.51 -3.58
C ALA A 219 14.67 13.91 -4.35
N ALA A 220 14.16 14.63 -5.35
CA ALA A 220 13.08 14.12 -6.21
C ALA A 220 13.45 12.77 -6.84
N TYR A 221 12.54 11.81 -6.73
CA TYR A 221 12.69 10.43 -7.20
C TYR A 221 13.82 9.62 -6.54
N ALA A 222 14.37 10.09 -5.41
CA ALA A 222 15.37 9.33 -4.66
C ALA A 222 14.83 7.97 -4.21
N GLU A 223 13.53 7.87 -3.91
CA GLU A 223 12.88 6.63 -3.49
C GLU A 223 12.94 5.50 -4.53
N ASP A 224 13.16 5.83 -5.80
CA ASP A 224 13.33 4.84 -6.86
C ASP A 224 14.55 3.94 -6.61
N PHE A 225 15.57 4.48 -5.95
CA PHE A 225 16.87 3.82 -5.77
C PHE A 225 16.99 3.10 -4.42
N TRP A 226 16.01 3.21 -3.54
CA TRP A 226 16.09 2.72 -2.17
C TRP A 226 15.83 1.22 -2.05
N LYS A 227 16.85 0.40 -2.31
CA LYS A 227 16.72 -1.06 -2.27
C LYS A 227 16.25 -1.62 -0.93
N VAL A 228 16.84 -1.15 0.18
CA VAL A 228 16.49 -1.57 1.54
C VAL A 228 16.41 -0.33 2.42
N ILE A 229 15.29 -0.14 3.10
CA ILE A 229 15.08 0.95 4.05
C ILE A 229 14.78 0.43 5.44
N LYS A 230 15.02 1.27 6.46
CA LYS A 230 14.66 1.03 7.86
C LYS A 230 13.84 2.21 8.37
N ILE A 231 12.68 1.92 8.95
CA ILE A 231 11.79 2.90 9.60
C ILE A 231 11.40 2.33 10.96
N ASN A 232 11.71 3.05 12.05
CA ASN A 232 11.43 2.63 13.42
C ASN A 232 11.83 1.15 13.71
N GLY A 233 13.04 0.75 13.30
CA GLY A 233 13.56 -0.61 13.52
C GLY A 233 13.04 -1.68 12.54
N LEU A 234 12.01 -1.38 11.75
CA LEU A 234 11.46 -2.28 10.75
C LEU A 234 12.23 -2.14 9.43
N LYS A 235 12.68 -3.26 8.86
CA LYS A 235 13.34 -3.30 7.56
C LYS A 235 12.34 -3.60 6.45
N PHE A 236 12.48 -2.86 5.36
CA PHE A 236 11.68 -3.05 4.15
C PHE A 236 12.59 -3.23 2.94
N ASP A 237 12.29 -4.25 2.14
CA ASP A 237 12.95 -4.51 0.87
C ASP A 237 12.09 -3.97 -0.26
N THR A 238 12.73 -3.38 -1.27
CA THR A 238 12.04 -2.95 -2.51
C THR A 238 11.45 -4.17 -3.21
N ALA A 239 10.18 -4.06 -3.59
CA ALA A 239 9.56 -4.98 -4.53
C ALA A 239 9.78 -4.52 -5.98
N GLN A 240 9.12 -3.43 -6.38
CA GLN A 240 9.27 -2.81 -7.70
C GLN A 240 8.69 -1.39 -7.73
N LEU A 241 9.08 -0.61 -8.75
CA LEU A 241 8.50 0.71 -9.00
C LEU A 241 6.99 0.59 -9.25
N CYS A 242 6.25 1.58 -8.76
CA CYS A 242 4.80 1.58 -8.92
C CYS A 242 4.42 2.04 -10.33
N GLU A 243 4.09 1.06 -11.18
CA GLU A 243 3.47 1.31 -12.50
C GLU A 243 2.12 2.02 -12.32
N ARG A 244 1.95 3.18 -12.98
CA ARG A 244 0.72 3.98 -12.88
C ARG A 244 -0.28 3.58 -13.94
N CYS A 245 -1.37 2.99 -13.49
CA CYS A 245 -2.58 2.82 -14.29
C CYS A 245 -3.35 4.14 -14.47
N LYS A 246 -4.61 4.09 -14.94
CA LYS A 246 -5.45 5.29 -15.10
C LYS A 246 -5.96 5.93 -13.80
N VAL A 247 -5.79 5.31 -12.63
CA VAL A 247 -6.36 5.81 -11.36
C VAL A 247 -5.93 7.24 -11.00
N PRO A 248 -4.65 7.65 -11.15
CA PRO A 248 -4.25 9.03 -10.87
C PRO A 248 -4.98 10.10 -11.70
N ARG A 249 -5.57 9.70 -12.83
CA ARG A 249 -6.36 10.60 -13.69
C ARG A 249 -7.69 11.02 -13.07
N PHE A 250 -8.20 10.30 -12.07
CA PHE A 250 -9.47 10.64 -11.41
C PHE A 250 -9.25 11.61 -10.27
N ASN A 251 -10.02 12.69 -10.26
CA ASN A 251 -10.11 13.57 -9.11
C ASN A 251 -10.70 12.82 -7.92
N GLN A 252 -9.95 12.75 -6.82
CA GLN A 252 -10.40 12.02 -5.64
C GLN A 252 -11.49 12.78 -4.86
N GLU A 253 -11.79 14.03 -5.24
CA GLU A 253 -12.86 14.86 -4.66
C GLU A 253 -14.12 14.92 -5.54
N THR A 254 -13.99 14.77 -6.87
CA THR A 254 -15.14 14.89 -7.81
C THR A 254 -15.40 13.62 -8.62
N ALA A 255 -14.50 12.64 -8.59
CA ALA A 255 -14.48 11.43 -9.42
C ALA A 255 -14.35 11.69 -10.94
N GLU A 256 -14.15 12.94 -11.35
CA GLU A 256 -13.97 13.30 -12.76
C GLU A 256 -12.63 12.84 -13.30
N MET A 257 -12.64 12.36 -14.55
CA MET A 257 -11.46 11.82 -15.21
C MET A 257 -10.81 12.87 -16.12
N GLY A 258 -9.57 13.23 -15.81
CA GLY A 258 -8.71 14.03 -16.69
C GLY A 258 -7.80 13.16 -17.57
N SER A 259 -6.85 13.78 -18.25
CA SER A 259 -5.72 13.09 -18.88
C SER A 259 -4.47 13.06 -17.99
N GLU A 260 -4.31 14.07 -17.15
CA GLU A 260 -3.19 14.24 -16.23
C GLU A 260 -3.40 13.52 -14.89
N PRO A 261 -2.33 13.11 -14.18
CA PRO A 261 -0.91 13.38 -14.44
C PRO A 261 -0.24 12.40 -15.42
N ASN A 262 -0.99 11.44 -15.96
CA ASN A 262 -0.43 10.33 -16.73
C ASN A 262 0.22 10.78 -18.05
N GLN A 263 -0.36 11.77 -18.74
CA GLN A 263 0.20 12.29 -19.99
C GLN A 263 1.56 12.94 -19.76
N THR A 264 1.70 13.71 -18.68
CA THR A 264 2.98 14.33 -18.34
C THR A 264 3.98 13.32 -17.82
N LEU A 265 3.58 12.36 -16.96
CA LEU A 265 4.45 11.25 -16.56
C LEU A 265 4.97 10.44 -17.77
N ALA A 266 4.17 10.23 -18.81
CA ALA A 266 4.60 9.51 -20.01
C ALA A 266 5.78 10.19 -20.75
N LYS A 267 5.99 11.49 -20.55
CA LYS A 267 7.06 12.24 -21.22
C LYS A 267 8.44 12.07 -20.57
N PHE A 268 8.49 11.77 -19.27
CA PHE A 268 9.76 11.76 -18.52
C PHE A 268 9.90 10.64 -17.48
N ARG A 269 8.83 9.91 -17.19
CA ARG A 269 8.76 8.79 -16.22
C ARG A 269 8.28 7.50 -16.87
N SER A 270 8.43 7.38 -18.20
CA SER A 270 8.13 6.14 -18.91
C SER A 270 9.26 5.12 -18.77
N ILE A 271 8.97 3.85 -18.99
CA ILE A 271 10.00 2.79 -19.01
C ILE A 271 11.09 3.07 -20.05
N GLU A 272 10.75 3.64 -21.19
CA GLU A 272 11.68 4.01 -22.25
C GLU A 272 12.61 5.15 -21.82
N THR A 273 12.14 6.04 -20.96
CA THR A 273 12.94 7.15 -20.44
C THR A 273 13.85 6.67 -19.31
N LEU A 274 13.31 5.91 -18.35
CA LEU A 274 14.04 5.47 -17.17
C LEU A 274 14.99 4.31 -17.47
N HIS A 275 14.60 3.41 -18.37
CA HIS A 275 15.38 2.23 -18.75
C HIS A 275 15.29 1.94 -20.26
N PRO A 276 16.02 2.70 -21.10
CA PRO A 276 15.91 2.62 -22.57
C PRO A 276 16.12 1.22 -23.16
N ASP A 277 16.97 0.41 -22.51
CA ASP A 277 17.28 -0.96 -22.90
C ASP A 277 16.19 -1.98 -22.49
N ASN A 278 15.14 -1.55 -21.77
CA ASN A 278 14.06 -2.45 -21.36
C ASN A 278 13.25 -2.87 -22.60
N LYS A 279 12.70 -4.09 -22.59
CA LYS A 279 11.80 -4.55 -23.66
C LYS A 279 10.36 -4.13 -23.44
N GLN A 280 9.98 -3.78 -22.20
CA GLN A 280 8.65 -3.27 -21.89
C GLN A 280 8.46 -1.88 -22.53
N ARG A 281 7.20 -1.54 -22.83
CA ARG A 281 6.82 -0.28 -23.48
C ARG A 281 5.54 0.29 -22.88
N GLY A 282 5.39 1.61 -22.92
CA GLY A 282 4.17 2.35 -22.57
C GLY A 282 3.82 2.42 -21.08
N LYS A 283 4.69 1.89 -20.21
CA LYS A 283 4.53 1.92 -18.76
C LYS A 283 5.11 3.21 -18.19
N ILE A 284 4.46 3.76 -17.18
CA ILE A 284 4.87 5.00 -16.50
C ILE A 284 4.93 4.76 -14.99
N TYR A 285 5.83 5.44 -14.28
CA TYR A 285 6.13 5.11 -12.88
C TYR A 285 6.12 6.33 -11.95
N PHE A 286 5.54 6.15 -10.77
CA PHE A 286 5.58 7.12 -9.68
C PHE A 286 5.38 6.44 -8.33
N GLY A 287 6.35 6.59 -7.44
CA GLY A 287 6.43 5.88 -6.17
C GLY A 287 7.01 4.47 -6.31
N GLN A 288 7.32 3.87 -5.15
CA GLN A 288 8.04 2.61 -5.01
C GLN A 288 7.26 1.66 -4.09
N PHE A 289 7.21 0.38 -4.44
CA PHE A 289 6.61 -0.63 -3.57
C PHE A 289 7.66 -1.31 -2.69
N PHE A 290 7.24 -1.61 -1.46
CA PHE A 290 8.05 -2.26 -0.44
C PHE A 290 7.32 -3.43 0.22
N VAL A 291 8.10 -4.39 0.70
CA VAL A 291 7.67 -5.51 1.54
C VAL A 291 8.42 -5.49 2.86
N CYS A 292 7.77 -5.84 3.97
CA CYS A 292 8.42 -5.90 5.28
C CYS A 292 9.20 -7.22 5.41
N GLY A 293 10.49 -7.16 5.69
CA GLY A 293 11.37 -8.33 5.74
C GLY A 293 11.02 -9.34 6.86
N GLU A 294 11.29 -10.63 6.60
CA GLU A 294 10.79 -11.79 7.38
C GLU A 294 11.24 -11.86 8.86
N GLY A 295 12.25 -11.09 9.28
CA GLY A 295 12.78 -11.14 10.66
C GLY A 295 12.12 -10.22 11.68
N HIS A 296 11.30 -9.26 11.26
CA HIS A 296 10.87 -8.13 12.13
C HIS A 296 9.42 -8.22 12.61
N VAL A 297 8.62 -9.15 12.11
CA VAL A 297 7.23 -9.35 12.55
C VAL A 297 7.14 -10.07 13.92
N GLN A 298 8.25 -10.30 14.61
CA GLN A 298 8.27 -10.75 16.01
C GLN A 298 8.78 -9.67 16.99
N ALA A 299 9.14 -8.47 16.51
CA ALA A 299 9.60 -7.39 17.36
C ALA A 299 8.44 -6.76 18.17
N LYS A 300 8.74 -6.29 19.39
CA LYS A 300 7.80 -5.70 20.36
C LYS A 300 7.22 -4.33 19.97
N ASN A 301 7.54 -3.80 18.78
CA ASN A 301 7.05 -2.50 18.31
C ASN A 301 7.00 -2.50 16.77
N LYS A 302 5.81 -2.70 16.19
CA LYS A 302 5.61 -2.78 14.72
C LYS A 302 4.95 -1.56 14.12
N THR A 303 5.02 -0.41 14.79
CA THR A 303 4.25 0.76 14.39
C THR A 303 5.15 1.77 13.70
N ILE A 304 4.76 2.26 12.53
CA ILE A 304 5.37 3.45 11.93
C ILE A 304 4.56 4.67 12.36
N LYS A 305 5.24 5.78 12.65
CA LYS A 305 4.64 7.06 13.04
C LYS A 305 5.05 8.17 12.08
N VAL A 306 4.18 9.17 11.97
CA VAL A 306 4.54 10.43 11.34
C VAL A 306 5.71 11.03 12.13
N GLY A 307 6.74 11.44 11.40
CA GLY A 307 7.99 11.95 11.93
C GLY A 307 9.06 10.89 12.20
N ASP A 308 8.80 9.60 11.99
CA ASP A 308 9.87 8.60 12.07
C ASP A 308 10.92 8.86 10.96
N PRO A 309 12.22 8.78 11.29
CA PRO A 309 13.28 8.87 10.29
C PRO A 309 13.30 7.64 9.40
N VAL A 310 13.64 7.85 8.14
CA VAL A 310 13.86 6.81 7.13
C VAL A 310 15.35 6.71 6.87
N TYR A 311 15.92 5.54 7.14
CA TYR A 311 17.31 5.24 6.83
C TYR A 311 17.37 4.34 5.59
N VAL A 312 18.24 4.67 4.64
CA VAL A 312 18.47 3.82 3.46
C VAL A 312 19.67 2.94 3.75
N LEU A 313 19.43 1.64 3.98
CA LEU A 313 20.48 0.66 4.28
C LEU A 313 21.20 0.18 3.01
N LYS A 314 20.50 0.22 1.88
CA LYS A 314 21.05 -0.19 0.58
C LYS A 314 20.38 0.58 -0.54
N MET A 315 21.20 1.09 -1.46
CA MET A 315 20.77 1.74 -2.70
C MET A 315 21.02 0.81 -3.90
N VAL A 316 20.29 1.02 -4.99
CA VAL A 316 20.72 0.60 -6.32
C VAL A 316 21.42 1.75 -7.04
N SER A 317 22.36 1.43 -7.93
CA SER A 317 23.26 2.39 -8.58
C SER A 317 22.65 3.10 -9.77
N SER A 318 21.65 2.50 -10.41
CA SER A 318 21.04 3.03 -11.64
C SER A 318 19.65 2.44 -11.84
N TYR A 319 18.87 3.03 -12.74
CA TYR A 319 17.59 2.43 -13.16
C TYR A 319 17.76 1.03 -13.78
N LYS A 320 18.96 0.64 -14.26
CA LYS A 320 19.21 -0.74 -14.73
C LYS A 320 19.07 -1.79 -13.64
N ASP A 321 19.24 -1.36 -12.41
CA ASP A 321 19.22 -2.20 -11.22
C ASP A 321 17.88 -2.08 -10.46
N VAL A 322 17.01 -1.13 -10.87
CA VAL A 322 15.69 -0.92 -10.28
C VAL A 322 14.70 -1.98 -10.79
N PRO A 323 13.93 -2.64 -9.91
CA PRO A 323 12.88 -3.57 -10.36
C PRO A 323 11.68 -2.80 -10.94
N PHE A 324 11.23 -3.17 -12.15
CA PHE A 324 10.17 -2.52 -12.94
C PHE A 324 8.99 -3.43 -13.31
#